data_AF-A0A8T1NN93-F1
#
_entry.id   AF-A0A8T1NN93-F1
#
_cell.length_a   1.000
_cell.length_b   1.000
_cell.length_c   1.000
_cell.angle_alpha   90.00
_cell.angle_beta   90.00
_cell.angle_gamma   90.00
#
_symmetry.space_group_name_H-M   'P 1'
#
loop_
_entity.id
_entity.type
_entity.pdbx_description
1 polymer ?
#
loop_
_entity_poly.entity_id
_entity_poly.type
_entity_poly.pdbx_seq_one_letter_code
_entity_poly.pdbx_strand_id
1 'polypeptide(L)'
;MWENSGEEFDESSELDREWQRRREQYHTHGYREGISAGKEASAQEGFNIGFKQSVLVGYNWGIVRGVTSALASLPDGLKERLIETQEKRDEFRVLYESVHSISTVDALRLFNDDLVAKKALEGSENSEASSRLPSLQEQSSGSNRLENYFVELQSLLSDCPALDVHFPVNQ
;
A
#
# COMPACT_ATOMS: atom_id res chain seq x y z
N MET A 1 53.65 -40.95 36.64
CA MET A 1 53.49 -39.55 36.23
C MET A 1 54.08 -39.46 34.83
N TRP A 2 53.24 -39.44 33.80
CA TRP A 2 53.69 -39.31 32.41
C TRP A 2 53.40 -37.89 31.95
N GLU A 3 54.38 -37.25 31.32
CA GLU A 3 54.39 -35.88 30.82
C GLU A 3 53.26 -35.64 29.80
N ASN A 4 52.46 -34.61 30.06
CA ASN A 4 51.33 -34.14 29.26
C ASN A 4 51.74 -33.08 28.21
N SER A 5 52.99 -33.10 27.73
CA SER A 5 53.55 -31.98 26.94
C SER A 5 53.37 -32.11 25.43
N GLY A 6 52.56 -33.06 24.94
CA GLY A 6 52.34 -33.31 23.52
C GLY A 6 50.98 -32.87 22.97
N GLU A 7 49.95 -32.75 23.83
CA GLU A 7 48.58 -32.42 23.40
C GLU A 7 48.35 -30.90 23.23
N GLU A 8 49.10 -30.08 23.98
CA GLU A 8 48.93 -28.62 24.02
C GLU A 8 49.38 -27.90 22.73
N PHE A 9 50.38 -28.47 22.01
CA PHE A 9 50.87 -27.90 20.75
C PHE A 9 49.96 -28.21 19.56
N ASP A 10 49.37 -29.41 19.54
CA ASP A 10 48.44 -29.87 18.48
C ASP A 10 47.10 -29.12 18.56
N GLU A 11 46.55 -29.01 19.77
CA GLU A 11 45.29 -28.29 20.03
C GLU A 11 45.38 -26.80 19.64
N SER A 12 46.51 -26.14 19.94
CA SER A 12 46.72 -24.73 19.56
C SER A 12 46.72 -24.51 18.03
N SER A 13 47.23 -25.48 17.27
CA SER A 13 47.29 -25.43 15.81
C SER A 13 45.95 -25.75 15.16
N GLU A 14 45.18 -26.67 15.75
CA GLU A 14 43.82 -26.98 15.32
C GLU A 14 42.88 -25.81 15.60
N LEU A 15 43.02 -25.17 16.75
CA LEU A 15 42.30 -23.95 17.10
C LEU A 15 42.61 -22.84 16.10
N ASP A 16 43.88 -22.55 15.77
CA ASP A 16 44.23 -21.49 14.79
C ASP A 16 43.65 -21.78 13.39
N ARG A 17 43.71 -23.04 12.93
CA ARG A 17 43.08 -23.47 11.66
C ARG A 17 41.56 -23.25 11.69
N GLU A 18 40.90 -23.61 12.78
CA GLU A 18 39.46 -23.43 12.93
C GLU A 18 39.08 -21.94 13.01
N TRP A 19 39.90 -21.13 13.69
CA TRP A 19 39.76 -19.67 13.74
C TRP A 19 39.89 -19.03 12.36
N GLN A 20 40.89 -19.42 11.56
CA GLN A 20 41.06 -18.92 10.19
C GLN A 20 39.89 -19.32 9.29
N ARG A 21 39.45 -20.58 9.36
CA ARG A 21 38.29 -21.07 8.60
C ARG A 21 37.02 -20.30 8.94
N ARG A 22 36.72 -20.09 10.23
CA ARG A 22 35.57 -19.29 10.67
C ARG A 22 35.70 -17.86 10.18
N ARG A 23 36.88 -17.25 10.29
CA ARG A 23 37.13 -15.87 9.85
C ARG A 23 36.83 -15.69 8.36
N GLU A 24 37.35 -16.56 7.50
CA GLU A 24 37.11 -16.51 6.06
C GLU A 24 35.64 -16.71 5.70
N GLN A 25 34.96 -17.63 6.39
CA GLN A 25 33.53 -17.84 6.25
C GLN A 25 32.74 -16.59 6.66
N TYR A 26 33.02 -16.00 7.82
CA TYR A 26 32.31 -14.81 8.30
C TYR A 26 32.60 -13.56 7.46
N HIS A 27 33.80 -13.39 6.89
CA HIS A 27 34.05 -12.29 5.96
C HIS A 27 33.24 -12.43 4.67
N THR A 28 33.21 -13.63 4.10
CA THR A 28 32.50 -13.88 2.83
C THR A 28 30.99 -13.85 3.02
N HIS A 29 30.48 -14.47 4.10
CA HIS A 29 29.06 -14.46 4.43
C HIS A 29 28.62 -13.07 4.87
N GLY A 30 29.37 -12.40 5.75
CA GLY A 30 29.05 -11.05 6.22
C GLY A 30 29.02 -10.01 5.11
N TYR A 31 29.91 -10.09 4.11
CA TYR A 31 29.84 -9.20 2.94
C TYR A 31 28.60 -9.48 2.09
N ARG A 32 28.29 -10.74 1.81
CA ARG A 32 27.08 -11.11 1.05
C ARG A 32 25.81 -10.70 1.77
N GLU A 33 25.73 -10.95 3.07
CA GLU A 33 24.62 -10.54 3.93
C GLU A 33 24.50 -9.03 3.98
N GLY A 34 25.60 -8.29 4.11
CA GLY A 34 25.58 -6.82 4.07
C GLY A 34 25.03 -6.26 2.76
N ILE A 35 25.40 -6.85 1.61
CA ILE A 35 24.85 -6.46 0.30
C ILE A 35 23.36 -6.81 0.21
N SER A 36 22.94 -7.99 0.67
CA SER A 36 21.53 -8.39 0.68
C SER A 36 20.69 -7.51 1.60
N ALA A 37 21.16 -7.25 2.82
CA ALA A 37 20.51 -6.38 3.80
C ALA A 37 20.39 -4.95 3.29
N GLY A 38 21.42 -4.42 2.62
CA GLY A 38 21.36 -3.10 1.99
C GLY A 38 20.30 -3.02 0.89
N LYS A 39 20.23 -4.02 0.01
CA LYS A 39 19.19 -4.10 -1.04
C LYS A 39 17.80 -4.19 -0.45
N GLU A 40 17.64 -5.01 0.58
CA GLU A 40 16.38 -5.18 1.29
C GLU A 40 15.94 -3.87 1.96
N ALA A 41 16.84 -3.19 2.67
CA ALA A 41 16.55 -1.92 3.32
C ALA A 41 16.07 -0.86 2.32
N SER A 42 16.76 -0.72 1.18
CA SER A 42 16.33 0.21 0.12
C SER A 42 14.99 -0.19 -0.51
N ALA A 43 14.73 -1.49 -0.70
CA ALA A 43 13.45 -1.97 -1.22
C ALA A 43 12.29 -1.72 -0.22
N GLN A 44 12.53 -1.93 1.08
CA GLN A 44 11.55 -1.64 2.13
C GLN A 44 11.24 -0.16 2.22
N GLU A 45 12.23 0.72 2.09
CA GLU A 45 12.00 2.17 2.04
C GLU A 45 11.07 2.56 0.89
N GLY A 46 11.35 2.08 -0.32
CA GLY A 46 10.50 2.30 -1.49
C GLY A 46 9.08 1.75 -1.31
N PHE A 47 8.96 0.54 -0.74
CA PHE A 47 7.67 -0.05 -0.42
C PHE A 47 6.89 0.79 0.59
N ASN A 48 7.52 1.24 1.67
CA ASN A 48 6.87 2.03 2.71
C ASN A 48 6.32 3.36 2.17
N ILE A 49 7.07 4.01 1.28
CA ILE A 49 6.62 5.23 0.60
C ILE A 49 5.41 4.92 -0.28
N GLY A 50 5.51 3.92 -1.15
CA GLY A 50 4.41 3.53 -2.04
C GLY A 50 3.16 3.06 -1.29
N PHE A 51 3.33 2.35 -0.19
CA PHE A 51 2.25 1.90 0.68
C PHE A 51 1.50 3.09 1.29
N LYS A 52 2.23 4.04 1.90
CA LYS A 52 1.61 5.26 2.46
C LYS A 52 0.82 6.06 1.43
N GLN A 53 1.34 6.15 0.20
CA GLN A 53 0.67 6.88 -0.89
C GLN A 53 -0.56 6.14 -1.42
N SER A 54 -0.55 4.81 -1.44
CA SER A 54 -1.61 4.00 -2.07
C SER A 54 -2.68 3.49 -1.12
N VAL A 55 -2.39 3.35 0.18
CA VAL A 55 -3.28 2.64 1.13
C VAL A 55 -4.68 3.23 1.18
N LEU A 56 -4.81 4.56 1.28
CA LEU A 56 -6.10 5.23 1.38
C LEU A 56 -6.89 5.14 0.06
N VAL A 57 -6.22 5.41 -1.06
CA VAL A 57 -6.85 5.36 -2.39
C VAL A 57 -7.29 3.93 -2.73
N GLY A 58 -6.43 2.95 -2.46
CA GLY A 58 -6.74 1.53 -2.65
C GLY A 58 -7.88 1.05 -1.75
N TYR A 59 -7.92 1.50 -0.49
CA TYR A 59 -9.01 1.22 0.43
C TYR A 59 -10.35 1.79 -0.08
N ASN A 60 -10.38 3.07 -0.43
CA ASN A 60 -11.58 3.74 -0.96
C ASN A 60 -12.07 3.08 -2.24
N TRP A 61 -11.15 2.74 -3.16
CA TRP A 61 -11.47 2.00 -4.38
C TRP A 61 -12.08 0.62 -4.10
N GLY A 62 -11.53 -0.08 -3.11
CA GLY A 62 -12.06 -1.36 -2.62
C GLY A 62 -13.47 -1.24 -2.06
N ILE A 63 -13.76 -0.20 -1.28
CA ILE A 63 -15.10 0.11 -0.77
C ILE A 63 -16.08 0.33 -1.92
N VAL A 64 -15.73 1.16 -2.89
CA VAL A 64 -16.60 1.44 -4.04
C VAL A 64 -16.96 0.17 -4.79
N ARG A 65 -15.95 -0.65 -5.11
CA ARG A 65 -16.13 -1.95 -5.78
C ARG A 65 -16.98 -2.89 -4.93
N GLY A 66 -16.72 -2.99 -3.64
CA GLY A 66 -17.41 -3.90 -2.72
C GLY A 66 -18.89 -3.54 -2.54
N VAL A 67 -19.20 -2.29 -2.23
CA VAL A 67 -20.57 -1.83 -2.00
C VAL A 67 -21.40 -1.95 -3.27
N THR A 68 -20.89 -1.48 -4.40
CA THR A 68 -21.61 -1.57 -5.69
C THR A 68 -21.82 -3.02 -6.13
N SER A 69 -20.85 -3.92 -5.90
CA SER A 69 -21.01 -5.36 -6.16
C SER A 69 -22.08 -6.00 -5.29
N ALA A 70 -22.06 -5.69 -3.99
CA ALA A 70 -23.01 -6.21 -3.03
C ALA A 70 -24.43 -5.77 -3.42
N LEU A 71 -24.62 -4.47 -3.69
CA LEU A 71 -25.89 -3.91 -4.16
C LEU A 71 -26.34 -4.56 -5.47
N ALA A 72 -25.47 -4.70 -6.47
CA ALA A 72 -25.81 -5.31 -7.75
C ALA A 72 -26.27 -6.78 -7.59
N SER A 73 -25.73 -7.49 -6.60
CA SER A 73 -26.04 -8.90 -6.31
C SER A 73 -27.34 -9.10 -5.52
N LEU A 74 -27.95 -8.05 -4.98
CA LEU A 74 -29.21 -8.17 -4.23
C LEU A 74 -30.40 -8.48 -5.17
N PRO A 75 -31.41 -9.23 -4.70
CA PRO A 75 -32.68 -9.37 -5.41
C PRO A 75 -33.40 -8.02 -5.57
N ASP A 76 -34.14 -7.83 -6.66
CA ASP A 76 -34.79 -6.55 -6.97
C ASP A 76 -35.77 -6.10 -5.88
N GLY A 77 -36.57 -7.02 -5.32
CA GLY A 77 -37.49 -6.69 -4.22
C GLY A 77 -36.80 -6.24 -2.93
N LEU A 78 -35.52 -6.58 -2.73
CA LEU A 78 -34.73 -6.07 -1.61
C LEU A 78 -34.09 -4.73 -1.98
N LYS A 79 -33.57 -4.57 -3.21
CA LYS A 79 -33.07 -3.29 -3.72
C LYS A 79 -34.12 -2.19 -3.65
N GLU A 80 -35.37 -2.50 -4.02
CA GLU A 80 -36.50 -1.57 -3.97
C GLU A 80 -36.82 -1.11 -2.54
N ARG A 81 -36.59 -1.96 -1.53
CA ARG A 81 -36.80 -1.64 -0.11
C ARG A 81 -35.67 -0.81 0.49
N LEU A 82 -34.44 -1.02 0.05
CA LEU A 82 -33.27 -0.26 0.54
C LEU A 82 -33.12 1.07 -0.20
N ILE A 83 -33.47 1.11 -1.48
CA ILE A 83 -33.37 2.28 -2.35
C ILE A 83 -34.76 2.49 -2.96
N GLU A 84 -35.54 3.40 -2.38
CA GLU A 84 -36.96 3.57 -2.72
C GLU A 84 -37.15 4.15 -4.14
N THR A 85 -36.31 5.11 -4.54
CA THR A 85 -36.41 5.81 -5.82
C THR A 85 -35.75 5.04 -6.97
N GLN A 86 -36.46 4.90 -8.09
CA GLN A 86 -35.92 4.26 -9.30
C GLN A 86 -34.68 4.98 -9.84
N GLU A 87 -34.67 6.32 -9.84
CA GLU A 87 -33.53 7.13 -10.28
C GLU A 87 -32.25 6.77 -9.52
N LYS A 88 -32.33 6.63 -8.20
CA LYS A 88 -31.19 6.23 -7.36
C LYS A 88 -30.71 4.81 -7.67
N ARG A 89 -31.63 3.87 -7.90
CA ARG A 89 -31.27 2.51 -8.34
C ARG A 89 -30.53 2.52 -9.68
N ASP A 90 -30.93 3.42 -10.58
CA ASP A 90 -30.28 3.61 -11.86
C ASP A 90 -28.89 4.22 -11.70
N GLU A 91 -28.71 5.22 -10.83
CA GLU A 91 -27.40 5.80 -10.48
C GLU A 91 -26.45 4.74 -9.92
N PHE A 92 -26.89 3.93 -8.94
CA PHE A 92 -26.08 2.84 -8.40
C PHE A 92 -25.69 1.79 -9.44
N ARG A 93 -26.57 1.50 -10.41
CA ARG A 93 -26.27 0.59 -11.52
C ARG A 93 -25.21 1.19 -12.44
N VAL A 94 -25.36 2.46 -12.83
CA VAL A 94 -24.37 3.15 -13.68
C VAL A 94 -23.00 3.22 -12.99
N LEU A 95 -22.98 3.50 -11.68
CA LEU A 95 -21.75 3.49 -10.89
C LEU A 95 -21.13 2.09 -10.86
N TYR A 96 -21.92 1.04 -10.63
CA TYR A 96 -21.46 -0.35 -10.66
C TYR A 96 -20.81 -0.69 -12.00
N GLU A 97 -21.49 -0.41 -13.12
CA GLU A 97 -21.00 -0.69 -14.47
C GLU A 97 -19.70 0.08 -14.77
N SER A 98 -19.65 1.36 -14.40
CA SER A 98 -18.48 2.22 -14.59
C SER A 98 -17.27 1.68 -13.82
N VAL A 99 -17.44 1.34 -12.56
CA VAL A 99 -16.39 0.87 -11.66
C VAL A 99 -15.93 -0.56 -12.02
N HIS A 100 -16.83 -1.41 -12.51
CA HIS A 100 -16.52 -2.78 -12.92
C HIS A 100 -15.93 -2.90 -14.31
N SER A 101 -16.16 -1.90 -15.17
CA SER A 101 -15.46 -1.80 -16.46
C SER A 101 -13.95 -1.57 -16.31
N ILE A 102 -13.51 -1.03 -15.18
CA ILE A 102 -12.10 -0.76 -14.88
C ILE A 102 -11.42 -2.04 -14.37
N SER A 103 -10.39 -2.47 -15.08
CA SER A 103 -9.55 -3.59 -14.67
C SER A 103 -8.63 -3.21 -13.50
N THR A 104 -8.06 -4.21 -12.81
CA THR A 104 -7.07 -3.96 -11.74
C THR A 104 -5.81 -3.25 -12.26
N VAL A 105 -5.40 -3.58 -13.49
CA VAL A 105 -4.24 -2.96 -14.15
C VAL A 105 -4.54 -1.52 -14.52
N ASP A 106 -5.74 -1.24 -15.04
CA ASP A 106 -6.15 0.12 -15.39
C ASP A 106 -6.34 0.98 -14.14
N ALA A 107 -6.89 0.44 -13.06
CA ALA A 107 -6.97 1.14 -11.77
C ALA A 107 -5.59 1.52 -11.25
N LEU A 108 -4.62 0.60 -11.31
CA LEU A 108 -3.23 0.89 -10.93
C LEU A 108 -2.60 1.96 -11.82
N ARG A 109 -2.88 1.92 -13.13
CA ARG A 109 -2.42 2.94 -14.07
C ARG A 109 -3.01 4.32 -13.74
N LEU A 110 -4.31 4.40 -13.50
CA LEU A 110 -4.99 5.63 -13.11
C LEU A 110 -4.41 6.22 -11.81
N PHE A 111 -4.09 5.37 -10.84
CA PHE A 111 -3.41 5.80 -9.60
C PHE A 111 -2.01 6.34 -9.86
N ASN A 112 -1.21 5.66 -10.70
CA ASN A 112 0.13 6.13 -11.03
C ASN A 112 0.12 7.43 -11.82
N ASP A 113 -0.80 7.58 -12.77
CA ASP A 113 -0.97 8.79 -13.57
C ASP A 113 -1.32 9.98 -12.65
N ASP A 114 -2.21 9.76 -11.67
CA ASP A 114 -2.55 10.74 -10.63
C ASP A 114 -1.35 11.11 -9.74
N LEU A 115 -0.61 10.10 -9.28
CA LEU A 115 0.58 10.30 -8.45
C LEU A 115 1.66 11.12 -9.18
N VAL A 116 1.85 10.88 -10.48
CA VAL A 116 2.76 11.67 -11.32
C VAL A 116 2.25 13.11 -11.48
N ALA A 117 0.95 13.30 -11.69
CA ALA A 117 0.36 14.64 -11.78
C ALA A 117 0.54 15.43 -10.48
N LYS A 118 0.27 14.84 -9.31
CA LYS A 118 0.48 15.48 -8.00
C LYS A 118 1.93 15.93 -7.79
N LYS A 119 2.89 15.04 -8.08
CA LYS A 119 4.32 15.38 -8.00
C LYS A 119 4.73 16.52 -8.94
N ALA A 120 4.11 16.62 -10.11
CA ALA A 120 4.39 17.69 -11.06
C ALA A 120 3.88 19.06 -10.56
N LEU A 121 2.76 19.09 -9.81
CA LEU A 121 2.28 20.30 -9.15
C LEU A 121 3.19 20.72 -7.98
N GLU A 122 3.56 19.79 -7.11
CA GLU A 122 4.44 20.05 -5.94
C GLU A 122 5.84 20.55 -6.36
N GLY A 123 6.37 20.07 -7.49
CA GLY A 123 7.66 20.50 -8.04
C GLY A 123 7.70 21.95 -8.53
N SER A 124 6.54 22.60 -8.71
CA SER A 124 6.44 24.02 -9.09
C SER A 124 6.47 24.97 -7.88
N GLU A 125 6.18 24.48 -6.67
CA GLU A 125 6.03 25.33 -5.47
C GLU A 125 7.28 25.32 -4.57
N ASN A 126 8.17 24.32 -4.71
CA ASN A 126 9.35 24.16 -3.85
C ASN A 126 10.63 24.86 -4.35
N SER A 127 10.52 26.15 -4.67
CA SER A 127 11.66 27.07 -4.69
C SER A 127 11.69 27.93 -3.42
N GLU A 128 11.50 27.36 -2.24
CA GLU A 128 11.98 27.95 -0.99
C GLU A 128 12.13 26.88 0.10
N ALA A 129 13.21 27.00 0.86
CA ALA A 129 13.78 25.92 1.65
C ALA A 129 12.98 25.55 2.91
N SER A 130 13.23 24.31 3.34
CA SER A 130 13.26 23.83 4.74
C SER A 130 12.10 22.97 5.22
N SER A 131 12.47 21.71 5.50
CA SER A 131 11.95 20.81 6.53
C SER A 131 10.45 20.89 6.85
N ARG A 132 9.67 19.97 6.28
CA ARG A 132 8.48 19.44 6.96
C ARG A 132 8.22 18.01 6.54
N LEU A 133 8.15 17.16 7.55
CA LEU A 133 7.49 15.85 7.50
C LEU A 133 6.10 16.07 6.88
N PRO A 134 5.66 15.29 5.87
CA PRO A 134 4.37 15.54 5.26
C PRO A 134 3.30 15.15 6.27
N SER A 135 2.73 16.15 6.95
CA SER A 135 1.49 16.02 7.70
C SER A 135 0.42 15.56 6.73
N LEU A 136 -0.26 14.51 7.13
CA LEU A 136 -1.28 13.76 6.40
C LEU A 136 -2.55 14.60 6.17
N GLN A 137 -2.47 15.72 5.47
CA GLN A 137 -3.65 16.48 5.07
C GLN A 137 -3.36 17.47 3.96
N GLU A 138 -3.06 16.97 2.76
CA GLU A 138 -3.21 17.78 1.56
C GLU A 138 -4.55 17.47 0.92
N GLN A 139 -5.52 18.33 1.24
CA GLN A 139 -6.69 18.56 0.41
C GLN A 139 -6.22 19.17 -0.92
N SER A 140 -5.72 18.32 -1.80
CA SER A 140 -5.36 18.66 -3.16
C SER A 140 -6.59 18.44 -4.03
N SER A 141 -7.21 19.54 -4.48
CA SER A 141 -8.31 19.59 -5.46
C SER A 141 -7.87 19.16 -6.87
N GLY A 142 -7.08 18.08 -6.98
CA GLY A 142 -6.88 17.32 -8.19
C GLY A 142 -7.93 16.20 -8.24
N SER A 143 -8.78 16.20 -9.25
CA SER A 143 -9.90 15.26 -9.37
C SER A 143 -9.39 13.86 -9.69
N ASN A 144 -9.03 13.10 -8.65
CA ASN A 144 -8.52 11.74 -8.79
C ASN A 144 -9.68 10.87 -9.26
N ARG A 145 -9.63 10.32 -10.48
CA ARG A 145 -10.77 9.56 -11.06
C ARG A 145 -11.30 8.47 -10.14
N LEU A 146 -10.41 7.78 -9.43
CA LEU A 146 -10.78 6.74 -8.45
C LEU A 146 -11.45 7.31 -7.20
N GLU A 147 -10.99 8.47 -6.73
CA GLU A 147 -11.56 9.15 -5.57
C GLU A 147 -12.90 9.82 -5.90
N ASN A 148 -13.09 10.28 -7.13
CA ASN A 148 -14.38 10.78 -7.60
C ASN A 148 -15.48 9.72 -7.46
N TYR A 149 -15.20 8.45 -7.79
CA TYR A 149 -16.16 7.36 -7.59
C TYR A 149 -16.49 7.13 -6.11
N PHE A 150 -15.54 7.37 -5.22
CA PHE A 150 -15.76 7.28 -3.78
C PHE A 150 -16.64 8.43 -3.28
N VAL A 151 -16.38 9.66 -3.74
CA VAL A 151 -17.23 10.82 -3.44
C VAL A 151 -18.64 10.64 -4.01
N GLU A 152 -18.76 10.13 -5.22
CA GLU A 152 -20.04 9.79 -5.85
C GLU A 152 -20.80 8.75 -5.02
N LEU A 153 -20.13 7.67 -4.60
CA LEU A 153 -20.74 6.67 -3.73
C LEU A 153 -21.19 7.27 -2.39
N GLN A 154 -20.37 8.11 -1.75
CA GLN A 154 -20.75 8.77 -0.50
C GLN A 154 -21.99 9.65 -0.67
N SER A 155 -22.05 10.42 -1.76
CA SER A 155 -23.21 11.24 -2.10
C SER A 155 -24.48 10.40 -2.30
N LEU A 156 -24.38 9.24 -2.96
CA LEU A 156 -25.52 8.35 -3.13
C LEU A 156 -25.98 7.70 -1.82
N LEU A 157 -25.04 7.36 -0.94
CA LEU A 157 -25.33 6.76 0.36
C LEU A 157 -25.93 7.76 1.35
N SER A 158 -25.51 9.03 1.34
CA SER A 158 -26.12 10.06 2.19
C SER A 158 -27.60 10.28 1.87
N ASP A 159 -27.99 10.02 0.62
CA ASP A 159 -29.38 10.12 0.17
C ASP A 159 -30.20 8.86 0.52
N CYS A 160 -29.56 7.78 0.96
CA CYS A 160 -30.18 6.48 1.27
C CYS A 160 -29.86 6.03 2.70
N PRO A 161 -30.53 6.56 3.74
CA PRO A 161 -30.20 6.29 5.14
C PRO A 161 -30.42 4.82 5.57
N ALA A 162 -31.16 4.03 4.76
CA ALA A 162 -31.31 2.59 4.98
C ALA A 162 -30.03 1.78 4.70
N LEU A 163 -29.07 2.37 3.97
CA LEU A 163 -27.77 1.79 3.66
C LEU A 163 -26.71 2.37 4.59
N ASP A 164 -26.52 1.75 5.76
CA ASP A 164 -25.43 2.11 6.65
C ASP A 164 -24.13 1.41 6.22
N VAL A 165 -23.24 2.18 5.60
CA VAL A 165 -21.89 1.71 5.26
C VAL A 165 -20.93 2.38 6.23
N HIS A 166 -20.37 1.58 7.13
CA HIS A 166 -19.39 2.07 8.10
C HIS A 166 -18.06 2.38 7.42
N PHE A 167 -17.79 3.67 7.21
CA PHE A 167 -16.45 4.14 6.87
C PHE A 167 -15.64 4.29 8.15
N PRO A 168 -14.47 3.63 8.30
CA PRO A 168 -13.58 3.94 9.40
C PRO A 168 -13.22 5.43 9.29
N VAL A 169 -13.64 6.19 10.30
CA VAL A 169 -13.30 7.61 10.45
C VAL A 169 -11.79 7.75 10.45
N ASN A 170 -11.29 8.70 9.65
CA ASN A 170 -9.89 9.11 9.56
C ASN A 170 -9.22 9.11 10.95
N GLN A 171 -8.21 8.26 11.14
CA GLN A 171 -7.22 8.39 12.21
C GLN A 171 -5.97 9.06 11.65
#